data_AF-A0A1D2MZW4-F1
#
_entry.id   AF-A0A1D2MZW4-F1
#
_cell.length_a   1.000
_cell.length_b   1.000
_cell.length_c   1.000
_cell.angle_alpha   90.00
_cell.angle_beta   90.00
_cell.angle_gamma   90.00
#
_symmetry.space_group_name_H-M   'P 1'
#
loop_
_entity.id
_entity.type
_entity.pdbx_description
1 polymer ?
#
loop_
_entity_poly.entity_id
_entity_poly.type
_entity_poly.pdbx_seq_one_letter_code
_entity_poly.pdbx_strand_id
1 'polypeptide(L)'
;MQGWFYSTPKASPDWPNIFYILSAIGNFKDFGKAQDIFGSYATNHWERWLKPTMPSDAHLIWVLLARPKSRGFIKLADANPMSKPIIQPAYFSDTGDEDVEALIDGLEFLVKMYEGTKAFQVAGARMNPVPMPGCENYIFKSRRYFECVVKTLPQTIYHPSCTAPMGKVGDPRAVLDSELRVIGTRGLRVADASVMPVITNANLNAPTIMIGERAADLIKASWLPRF
;
A
#
# COMPACT_ATOMS: atom_id res chain seq x y z
N MET A 1 12.74 -2.51 11.81
CA MET A 1 12.09 -2.17 10.53
C MET A 1 12.55 -0.78 10.13
N GLN A 2 13.11 -0.62 8.94
CA GLN A 2 13.56 0.68 8.41
C GLN A 2 12.77 0.97 7.13
N GLY A 3 12.51 2.23 6.82
CA GLY A 3 11.84 2.59 5.58
C GLY A 3 12.45 3.81 4.92
N TRP A 4 12.34 3.89 3.60
CA TRP A 4 12.82 5.03 2.81
C TRP A 4 11.96 5.21 1.56
N PHE A 5 12.12 6.36 0.92
CA PHE A 5 11.32 6.78 -0.22
C PHE A 5 12.16 6.80 -1.50
N TYR A 6 11.51 6.56 -2.62
CA TYR A 6 12.09 6.65 -3.97
C TYR A 6 11.11 7.32 -4.94
N SER A 7 11.64 8.20 -5.77
CA SER A 7 10.91 8.82 -6.88
C SER A 7 11.27 8.07 -8.16
N THR A 8 10.29 7.39 -8.75
CA THR A 8 10.46 6.75 -10.06
C THR A 8 10.65 7.81 -11.15
N PRO A 9 11.27 7.50 -12.29
CA PRO A 9 11.48 8.45 -13.39
C PRO A 9 10.20 9.13 -13.92
N LYS A 10 9.05 8.45 -13.83
CA LYS A 10 7.75 8.96 -14.28
C LYS A 10 6.91 9.59 -13.16
N ALA A 11 7.47 9.79 -11.97
CA ALA A 11 6.72 10.36 -10.85
C ALA A 11 6.29 11.80 -11.17
N SER A 12 5.00 12.11 -10.97
CA SER A 12 4.47 13.47 -11.20
C SER A 12 3.47 13.88 -10.10
N PRO A 13 3.65 15.05 -9.45
CA PRO A 13 4.87 15.88 -9.40
C PRO A 13 6.09 15.09 -8.90
N ASP A 14 7.31 15.65 -8.98
CA ASP A 14 8.62 15.05 -8.63
C ASP A 14 8.80 14.71 -7.15
N TRP A 15 7.80 14.09 -6.52
CA TRP A 15 7.81 13.61 -5.15
C TRP A 15 7.81 12.09 -5.14
N PRO A 16 8.35 11.46 -4.07
CA PRO A 16 8.42 10.02 -4.01
C PRO A 16 7.05 9.35 -4.16
N ASN A 17 6.99 8.34 -5.01
CA ASN A 17 5.80 7.53 -5.26
C ASN A 17 6.01 6.07 -4.88
N ILE A 18 7.23 5.70 -4.48
CA ILE A 18 7.56 4.40 -3.89
C ILE A 18 8.04 4.60 -2.45
N PHE A 19 7.51 3.77 -1.56
CA PHE A 19 7.97 3.65 -0.18
C PHE A 19 8.44 2.21 0.04
N TYR A 20 9.62 2.05 0.62
CA TYR A 20 10.15 0.73 0.97
C TYR A 20 10.05 0.51 2.47
N ILE A 21 9.72 -0.72 2.85
CA ILE A 21 9.82 -1.18 4.24
C ILE A 21 10.73 -2.39 4.27
N LEU A 22 11.88 -2.25 4.92
CA LEU A 22 12.88 -3.30 5.09
C LEU A 22 12.83 -3.90 6.48
N SER A 23 12.88 -5.23 6.50
CA SER A 23 13.11 -6.03 7.69
C SER A 23 14.25 -7.01 7.44
N ALA A 24 15.29 -6.95 8.27
CA ALA A 24 16.28 -8.03 8.35
C ALA A 24 15.62 -9.23 9.04
N ILE A 25 15.67 -10.38 8.39
CA ILE A 25 14.98 -11.61 8.79
C ILE A 25 15.90 -12.82 8.62
N GLY A 26 15.61 -13.88 9.36
CA GLY A 26 16.08 -15.23 9.03
C GLY A 26 15.00 -15.96 8.23
N ASN A 27 15.36 -16.59 7.12
CA ASN A 27 14.50 -17.52 6.40
C ASN A 27 14.60 -18.90 7.04
N PHE A 28 13.65 -19.23 7.91
CA PHE A 28 13.59 -20.48 8.67
C PHE A 28 12.35 -21.31 8.29
N LYS A 29 12.34 -22.59 8.69
CA LYS A 29 11.41 -23.66 8.23
C LYS A 29 9.95 -23.24 7.97
N ASP A 30 9.37 -22.41 8.84
CA ASP A 30 7.94 -22.04 8.77
C ASP A 30 7.71 -20.56 8.42
N PHE A 31 8.77 -19.82 8.07
CA PHE A 31 8.67 -18.40 7.74
C PHE A 31 7.79 -18.15 6.51
N GLY A 32 7.96 -18.93 5.44
CA GLY A 32 7.13 -18.81 4.23
C GLY A 32 5.64 -19.06 4.49
N LYS A 33 5.31 -20.07 5.31
CA LYS A 33 3.92 -20.34 5.72
C LYS A 33 3.33 -19.18 6.52
N ALA A 34 4.12 -18.58 7.41
CA ALA A 34 3.68 -17.42 8.17
C ALA A 34 3.37 -16.23 7.23
N GLN A 35 4.14 -16.03 6.16
CA GLN A 35 3.86 -15.01 5.16
C GLN A 35 2.60 -15.32 4.34
N ASP A 36 2.38 -16.59 3.96
CA ASP A 36 1.15 -16.99 3.27
C ASP A 36 -0.10 -16.73 4.13
N ILE A 37 -0.06 -17.06 5.42
CA ILE A 37 -1.14 -16.75 6.38
C ILE A 37 -1.33 -15.23 6.51
N PHE A 38 -0.24 -14.50 6.71
CA PHE A 38 -0.29 -13.04 6.88
C PHE A 38 -0.87 -12.33 5.65
N GLY A 39 -0.51 -12.77 4.45
CA GLY A 39 -1.00 -12.21 3.19
C GLY A 39 -2.34 -12.79 2.73
N SER A 40 -2.93 -13.73 3.48
CA SER A 40 -4.14 -14.47 3.09
C SER A 40 -4.02 -15.17 1.72
N TYR A 41 -2.83 -15.68 1.40
CA TYR A 41 -2.55 -16.39 0.15
C TYR A 41 -2.94 -17.86 0.27
N ALA A 42 -4.01 -18.27 -0.40
CA ALA A 42 -4.53 -19.64 -0.35
C ALA A 42 -3.63 -20.70 -1.02
N THR A 43 -2.57 -20.29 -1.71
CA THR A 43 -1.83 -21.10 -2.70
C THR A 43 -0.35 -21.32 -2.32
N ASN A 44 0.00 -21.12 -1.05
CA ASN A 44 1.35 -21.35 -0.50
C ASN A 44 2.46 -20.74 -1.38
N HIS A 45 2.26 -19.51 -1.84
CA HIS A 45 3.19 -18.86 -2.76
C HIS A 45 4.53 -18.56 -2.06
N TRP A 46 4.47 -18.00 -0.86
CA TRP A 46 5.66 -17.66 -0.08
C TRP A 46 6.40 -18.89 0.40
N GLU A 47 5.71 -19.94 0.85
CA GLU A 47 6.34 -21.21 1.21
C GLU A 47 7.12 -21.79 0.03
N ARG A 48 6.52 -21.88 -1.16
CA ARG A 48 7.20 -22.40 -2.36
C ARG A 48 8.39 -21.54 -2.78
N TRP A 49 8.28 -20.22 -2.65
CA TRP A 49 9.31 -19.28 -3.08
C TRP A 49 10.52 -19.23 -2.14
N LEU A 50 10.30 -19.33 -0.83
CA LEU A 50 11.34 -19.17 0.19
C LEU A 50 11.97 -20.50 0.63
N LYS A 51 11.26 -21.63 0.50
CA LYS A 51 11.77 -22.93 0.95
C LYS A 51 13.11 -23.36 0.33
N PRO A 52 13.37 -23.16 -0.97
CA PRO A 52 14.64 -23.60 -1.58
C PRO A 52 15.87 -22.83 -1.11
N THR A 53 15.69 -21.68 -0.46
CA THR A 53 16.79 -20.85 0.06
C THR A 53 16.97 -20.96 1.57
N MET A 54 16.25 -21.87 2.25
CA MET A 54 16.39 -22.08 3.70
C MET A 54 17.56 -23.01 4.06
N PRO A 55 18.25 -22.78 5.20
CA PRO A 55 18.21 -21.55 6.00
C PRO A 55 19.07 -20.46 5.36
N SER A 56 18.65 -19.19 5.50
CA SER A 56 19.47 -18.05 5.06
C SER A 56 19.14 -16.79 5.84
N ASP A 57 20.11 -15.91 6.02
CA ASP A 57 19.85 -14.53 6.39
C ASP A 57 19.37 -13.75 5.16
N ALA A 58 18.34 -12.93 5.33
CA ALA A 58 17.72 -12.21 4.23
C ALA A 58 17.19 -10.84 4.66
N HIS A 59 17.03 -9.95 3.68
CA HIS A 59 16.21 -8.76 3.83
C HIS A 59 14.87 -9.00 3.14
N LEU A 60 13.78 -8.92 3.90
CA LEU A 60 12.44 -8.80 3.34
C LEU A 60 12.14 -7.32 3.11
N ILE A 61 11.91 -6.96 1.85
CA ILE A 61 11.65 -5.59 1.44
C ILE A 61 10.27 -5.54 0.81
N TRP A 62 9.36 -4.81 1.45
CA TRP A 62 8.09 -4.45 0.85
C TRP A 62 8.31 -3.26 -0.07
N VAL A 63 7.81 -3.35 -1.31
CA VAL A 63 7.78 -2.25 -2.27
C VAL A 63 6.35 -1.74 -2.31
N LEU A 64 6.12 -0.56 -1.76
CA LEU A 64 4.79 0.01 -1.63
C LEU A 64 4.61 1.13 -2.63
N LEU A 65 3.49 1.08 -3.33
CA LEU A 65 3.03 2.21 -4.13
C LEU A 65 2.39 3.23 -3.21
N ALA A 66 3.08 4.35 -3.00
CA ALA A 66 2.69 5.34 -2.01
C ALA A 66 1.69 6.38 -2.56
N ARG A 67 1.56 6.46 -3.89
CA ARG A 67 0.64 7.35 -4.60
C ARG A 67 -0.13 6.60 -5.70
N PRO A 68 -0.95 5.59 -5.34
CA PRO A 68 -1.69 4.82 -6.32
C PRO A 68 -2.64 5.72 -7.12
N LYS A 69 -2.81 5.42 -8.40
CA LYS A 69 -3.80 6.01 -9.31
C LYS A 69 -5.09 5.19 -9.34
N SER A 70 -4.97 3.88 -9.20
CA SER A 70 -6.10 2.95 -9.07
C SER A 70 -7.04 3.36 -7.95
N ARG A 71 -8.36 3.20 -8.15
CA ARG A 71 -9.38 3.51 -7.15
C ARG A 71 -10.41 2.40 -7.08
N GLY A 72 -10.56 1.85 -5.88
CA GLY A 72 -11.60 0.89 -5.56
C GLY A 72 -12.84 1.52 -4.92
N PHE A 73 -13.75 0.66 -4.46
CA PHE A 73 -14.89 1.04 -3.67
C PHE A 73 -15.22 -0.01 -2.59
N ILE A 74 -15.95 0.43 -1.58
CA ILE A 74 -16.70 -0.42 -0.66
C ILE A 74 -18.15 0.04 -0.67
N LYS A 75 -19.09 -0.89 -0.72
CA LYS A 75 -20.52 -0.58 -0.66
C LYS A 75 -21.29 -1.64 0.11
N LEU A 76 -22.43 -1.24 0.68
CA LEU A 76 -23.39 -2.18 1.25
C LEU A 76 -23.88 -3.13 0.16
N ALA A 77 -24.05 -4.41 0.50
CA ALA A 77 -24.61 -5.41 -0.39
C ALA A 77 -26.15 -5.25 -0.50
N ASP A 78 -26.77 -4.92 0.62
CA ASP A 78 -28.22 -4.78 0.80
C ASP A 78 -28.51 -3.87 2.02
N ALA A 79 -29.77 -3.83 2.46
CA ALA A 79 -30.20 -3.03 3.61
C ALA A 79 -29.90 -3.66 4.98
N ASN A 80 -29.46 -4.91 5.05
CA ASN A 80 -29.13 -5.59 6.30
C ASN A 80 -27.72 -5.21 6.76
N PRO A 81 -27.55 -4.55 7.92
CA PRO A 81 -26.24 -4.13 8.40
C PRO A 81 -25.29 -5.29 8.75
N MET A 82 -25.82 -6.53 8.86
CA MET A 82 -25.03 -7.73 9.14
C MET A 82 -24.53 -8.43 7.87
N SER A 83 -25.03 -8.05 6.69
CA SER A 83 -24.55 -8.60 5.42
C SER A 83 -23.11 -8.14 5.17
N LYS A 84 -22.27 -9.05 4.66
CA LYS A 84 -20.90 -8.71 4.28
C LYS A 84 -20.91 -7.64 3.19
N PRO A 85 -20.13 -6.55 3.30
CA PRO A 85 -20.09 -5.53 2.28
C PRO A 85 -19.40 -6.06 1.01
N ILE A 86 -19.67 -5.41 -0.11
CA ILE A 86 -18.94 -5.63 -1.35
C ILE A 86 -17.68 -4.76 -1.29
N ILE A 87 -16.51 -5.38 -1.30
CA ILE A 87 -15.20 -4.72 -1.27
C ILE A 87 -14.50 -5.00 -2.59
N GLN A 88 -14.17 -3.94 -3.32
CA GLN A 88 -13.42 -4.03 -4.57
C GLN A 88 -12.27 -3.02 -4.54
N PRO A 89 -11.06 -3.40 -4.09
CA PRO A 89 -9.91 -2.50 -4.05
C PRO A 89 -9.47 -2.02 -5.44
N ALA A 90 -9.74 -2.82 -6.49
CA ALA A 90 -9.38 -2.52 -7.87
C ALA A 90 -7.89 -2.19 -8.06
N TYR A 91 -6.99 -2.98 -7.47
CA TYR A 91 -5.55 -2.82 -7.68
C TYR A 91 -5.20 -2.88 -9.17
N PHE A 92 -4.34 -1.96 -9.63
CA PHE A 92 -3.86 -1.87 -11.01
C PHE A 92 -4.99 -1.67 -12.05
N SER A 93 -6.02 -0.91 -11.67
CA SER A 93 -7.14 -0.53 -12.55
C SER A 93 -6.95 0.83 -13.20
N ASP A 94 -5.83 1.50 -12.94
CA ASP A 94 -5.50 2.78 -13.53
C ASP A 94 -5.30 2.69 -15.04
N THR A 95 -5.68 3.76 -15.74
CA THR A 95 -5.50 3.84 -17.18
C THR A 95 -4.03 4.08 -17.50
N GLY A 96 -3.42 3.17 -18.28
CA GLY A 96 -2.03 3.31 -18.72
C GLY A 96 -1.00 2.55 -17.87
N ASP A 97 -1.44 1.73 -16.91
CA ASP A 97 -0.58 0.86 -16.07
C ASP A 97 0.51 1.63 -15.30
N GLU A 98 0.29 2.90 -14.96
CA GLU A 98 1.23 3.74 -14.22
C GLU A 98 1.57 3.15 -12.85
N ASP A 99 0.60 2.55 -12.17
CA ASP A 99 0.80 1.93 -10.85
C ASP A 99 1.74 0.71 -10.93
N VAL A 100 1.57 -0.12 -11.96
CA VAL A 100 2.41 -1.31 -12.20
C VAL A 100 3.81 -0.88 -12.61
N GLU A 101 3.92 0.07 -13.53
CA GLU A 101 5.20 0.59 -14.02
C GLU A 101 6.04 1.20 -12.89
N ALA A 102 5.41 1.94 -11.97
CA ALA A 102 6.10 2.51 -10.82
C ALA A 102 6.66 1.42 -9.89
N LEU A 103 5.92 0.34 -9.65
CA LEU A 103 6.39 -0.79 -8.85
C LEU A 103 7.54 -1.54 -9.51
N ILE A 104 7.48 -1.72 -10.84
CA ILE A 104 8.58 -2.30 -11.62
C ILE A 104 9.85 -1.45 -11.51
N ASP A 105 9.74 -0.12 -11.69
CA ASP A 105 10.88 0.79 -11.53
C ASP A 105 11.46 0.72 -10.11
N GLY A 106 10.61 0.55 -9.10
CA GLY A 106 11.04 0.32 -7.73
C GLY A 106 11.80 -0.99 -7.54
N LEU A 107 11.32 -2.09 -8.12
CA LEU A 107 12.00 -3.40 -8.08
C LEU A 107 13.36 -3.35 -8.79
N GLU A 108 13.44 -2.72 -9.97
CA GLU A 108 14.69 -2.54 -10.70
C GLU A 108 15.70 -1.72 -9.90
N PHE A 109 15.24 -0.64 -9.24
CA PHE A 109 16.07 0.15 -8.33
C PHE A 109 16.62 -0.69 -7.17
N LEU A 110 15.78 -1.52 -6.53
CA LEU A 110 16.23 -2.40 -5.44
C LEU A 110 17.29 -3.38 -5.89
N VAL A 111 17.09 -4.05 -7.03
CA VAL A 111 18.07 -5.01 -7.57
C VAL A 111 19.39 -4.30 -7.85
N LYS A 112 19.34 -3.13 -8.50
CA LYS A 112 20.53 -2.31 -8.76
C LYS A 112 21.24 -1.90 -7.47
N MET A 113 20.49 -1.51 -6.44
CA MET A 113 21.06 -1.10 -5.15
C MET A 113 21.74 -2.27 -4.42
N TYR A 114 21.07 -3.41 -4.31
CA TYR A 114 21.60 -4.58 -3.61
C TYR A 114 22.78 -5.22 -4.35
N GLU A 115 22.67 -5.37 -5.66
CA GLU A 115 23.68 -6.11 -6.43
C GLU A 115 24.78 -5.21 -7.02
N GLY A 116 24.56 -3.90 -7.05
CA GLY A 116 25.49 -2.93 -7.64
C GLY A 116 26.29 -2.09 -6.64
N THR A 117 25.93 -2.06 -5.35
CA THR A 117 26.66 -1.26 -4.36
C THR A 117 27.68 -2.09 -3.57
N LYS A 118 28.86 -1.52 -3.31
CA LYS A 118 29.94 -2.20 -2.59
C LYS A 118 29.50 -2.74 -1.22
N ALA A 119 28.70 -1.97 -0.49
CA ALA A 119 28.23 -2.35 0.85
C ALA A 119 27.42 -3.66 0.84
N PHE A 120 26.50 -3.82 -0.12
CA PHE A 120 25.69 -5.02 -0.24
C PHE A 120 26.41 -6.17 -0.98
N GLN A 121 27.30 -5.86 -1.93
CA GLN A 121 28.14 -6.85 -2.59
C GLN A 121 29.08 -7.57 -1.61
N VAL A 122 29.67 -6.85 -0.64
CA VAL A 122 30.50 -7.45 0.43
C VAL A 122 29.70 -8.45 1.26
N ALA A 123 28.41 -8.21 1.46
CA ALA A 123 27.51 -9.14 2.15
C ALA A 123 26.98 -10.27 1.25
N GLY A 124 27.38 -10.33 -0.03
CA GLY A 124 26.87 -11.30 -1.00
C GLY A 124 25.36 -11.16 -1.27
N ALA A 125 24.79 -9.98 -0.97
CA ALA A 125 23.36 -9.75 -1.03
C ALA A 125 22.90 -9.70 -2.48
N ARG A 126 21.85 -10.46 -2.77
CA ARG A 126 21.28 -10.61 -4.11
C ARG A 126 19.80 -10.88 -4.01
N MET A 127 19.06 -10.62 -5.09
CA MET A 127 17.68 -11.05 -5.18
C MET A 127 17.59 -12.57 -5.02
N ASN A 128 16.51 -13.07 -4.39
CA ASN A 128 16.24 -14.51 -4.28
C ASN A 128 16.36 -15.15 -5.69
N PRO A 129 17.31 -16.08 -5.92
CA PRO A 129 17.55 -16.64 -7.24
C PRO A 129 16.44 -17.60 -7.69
N VAL A 130 15.52 -17.98 -6.80
CA VAL A 130 14.33 -18.75 -7.15
C VAL A 130 13.31 -17.83 -7.82
N PRO A 131 12.87 -18.10 -9.06
CA PRO A 131 11.80 -17.34 -9.69
C PRO A 131 10.52 -17.37 -8.84
N MET A 132 9.78 -16.27 -8.85
CA MET A 132 8.47 -16.21 -8.20
C MET A 132 7.53 -17.27 -8.81
N PRO A 133 6.84 -18.10 -8.00
CA PRO A 133 5.89 -19.07 -8.52
C PRO A 133 4.84 -18.42 -9.42
N GLY A 134 4.63 -18.98 -10.62
CA GLY A 134 3.75 -18.42 -11.66
C GLY A 134 4.45 -17.51 -12.68
N CYS A 135 5.71 -17.12 -12.43
CA CYS A 135 6.49 -16.24 -13.29
C CYS A 135 7.74 -16.92 -13.90
N GLU A 136 7.80 -18.25 -13.89
CA GLU A 136 8.97 -19.03 -14.32
C GLU A 136 9.26 -18.92 -15.82
N ASN A 137 8.23 -18.62 -16.63
CA ASN A 137 8.35 -18.52 -18.08
C ASN A 137 8.97 -17.20 -18.57
N TYR A 138 9.22 -16.25 -17.67
CA TYR A 138 9.84 -14.97 -18.01
C TYR A 138 11.34 -15.00 -17.73
N ILE A 139 12.12 -14.27 -18.54
CA ILE A 139 13.56 -14.09 -18.30
C ILE A 139 13.74 -13.46 -16.91
N PHE A 140 14.45 -14.13 -16.02
CA PHE A 140 14.66 -13.69 -14.65
C PHE A 140 15.23 -12.26 -14.59
N LYS A 141 14.67 -11.42 -13.70
CA LYS A 141 14.99 -9.97 -13.57
C LYS A 141 14.70 -9.10 -14.80
N SER A 142 14.04 -9.62 -15.84
CA SER A 142 13.53 -8.78 -16.91
C SER A 142 12.33 -7.94 -16.45
N ARG A 143 12.04 -6.85 -17.17
CA ARG A 143 10.86 -6.01 -16.90
C ARG A 143 9.56 -6.82 -16.93
N ARG A 144 9.43 -7.78 -17.87
CA ARG A 144 8.28 -8.69 -17.96
C ARG A 144 8.19 -9.66 -16.79
N TYR A 145 9.33 -10.13 -16.27
CA TYR A 145 9.35 -10.91 -15.04
C TYR A 145 8.83 -10.07 -13.85
N PHE A 146 9.33 -8.84 -13.67
CA PHE A 146 8.83 -7.96 -12.60
C PHE A 146 7.35 -7.61 -12.75
N GLU A 147 6.87 -7.38 -13.96
CA GLU A 147 5.44 -7.18 -14.23
C GLU A 147 4.61 -8.37 -13.73
N CYS A 148 5.05 -9.60 -14.03
CA CYS A 148 4.41 -10.81 -13.54
C CYS A 148 4.43 -10.88 -12.00
N VAL A 149 5.57 -10.58 -11.36
CA VAL A 149 5.70 -10.59 -9.90
C VAL A 149 4.72 -9.62 -9.25
N VAL A 150 4.65 -8.37 -9.75
CA VAL A 150 3.75 -7.33 -9.25
C VAL A 150 2.28 -7.76 -9.34
N LYS A 151 1.89 -8.39 -10.46
CA LYS A 151 0.50 -8.82 -10.70
C LYS A 151 0.12 -10.13 -10.00
N THR A 152 1.09 -10.98 -9.65
CA THR A 152 0.82 -12.29 -9.02
C THR A 152 0.51 -12.18 -7.53
N LEU A 153 1.17 -11.26 -6.82
CA LEU A 153 1.01 -11.09 -5.37
C LEU A 153 0.73 -9.64 -4.94
N PRO A 154 -0.28 -8.95 -5.50
CA PRO A 154 -0.71 -7.68 -4.92
C PRO A 154 -1.15 -7.91 -3.48
N GLN A 155 -0.61 -7.11 -2.55
CA GLN A 155 -0.98 -7.16 -1.15
C GLN A 155 -1.34 -5.77 -0.63
N THR A 156 -2.34 -5.73 0.25
CA THR A 156 -2.53 -4.56 1.10
C THR A 156 -1.48 -4.52 2.20
N ILE A 157 -1.13 -3.30 2.60
CA ILE A 157 -0.42 -3.05 3.86
C ILE A 157 -1.37 -2.48 4.94
N TYR A 158 -2.65 -2.82 4.80
CA TYR A 158 -3.71 -2.48 5.76
C TYR A 158 -3.98 -0.98 5.91
N HIS A 159 -3.87 -0.22 4.81
CA HIS A 159 -4.14 1.22 4.75
C HIS A 159 -5.37 1.60 3.90
N PRO A 160 -6.56 0.98 4.07
CA PRO A 160 -7.77 1.46 3.42
C PRO A 160 -8.13 2.87 3.92
N SER A 161 -8.51 3.76 2.99
CA SER A 161 -8.77 5.18 3.25
C SER A 161 -9.63 5.77 2.14
N CYS A 162 -9.97 7.05 2.25
CA CYS A 162 -10.60 7.84 1.19
C CYS A 162 -12.02 7.42 0.76
N THR A 163 -12.73 6.65 1.58
CA THR A 163 -14.08 6.15 1.25
C THR A 163 -15.20 7.15 1.54
N ALA A 164 -14.94 8.17 2.37
CA ALA A 164 -15.85 9.28 2.65
C ALA A 164 -15.10 10.62 2.56
N PRO A 165 -14.55 10.97 1.39
CA PRO A 165 -13.58 12.05 1.28
C PRO A 165 -14.22 13.41 1.60
N MET A 166 -13.47 14.24 2.33
CA MET A 166 -13.76 15.68 2.40
C MET A 166 -13.43 16.35 1.06
N GLY A 167 -14.18 17.38 0.69
CA GLY A 167 -13.91 18.12 -0.54
C GLY A 167 -14.38 19.57 -0.49
N LYS A 168 -14.09 20.28 -1.59
CA LYS A 168 -14.51 21.69 -1.76
C LYS A 168 -16.01 21.74 -2.02
N VAL A 169 -16.60 22.91 -1.79
CA VAL A 169 -17.99 23.18 -2.20
C VAL A 169 -18.13 22.93 -3.71
N GLY A 170 -19.09 22.09 -4.09
CA GLY A 170 -19.33 21.70 -5.49
C GLY A 170 -18.47 20.56 -6.01
N ASP A 171 -17.59 19.96 -5.20
CA ASP A 171 -16.86 18.75 -5.58
C ASP A 171 -17.84 17.55 -5.62
N PRO A 172 -18.08 16.94 -6.79
CA PRO A 172 -19.03 15.84 -6.94
C PRO A 172 -18.58 14.55 -6.23
N ARG A 173 -17.31 14.47 -5.81
CA ARG A 173 -16.75 13.32 -5.09
C ARG A 173 -16.83 13.49 -3.57
N ALA A 174 -17.13 14.70 -3.08
CA ALA A 174 -17.12 15.00 -1.65
C ALA A 174 -18.31 14.36 -0.93
N VAL A 175 -18.02 13.66 0.16
CA VAL A 175 -19.01 13.17 1.12
C VAL A 175 -19.08 14.11 2.34
N LEU A 176 -17.94 14.72 2.67
CA LEU A 176 -17.78 15.62 3.80
C LEU A 176 -17.39 17.02 3.34
N ASP A 177 -17.75 18.03 4.13
CA ASP A 177 -17.21 19.38 3.96
C ASP A 177 -15.86 19.57 4.70
N SER A 178 -15.31 20.78 4.65
CA SER A 178 -14.04 21.14 5.31
C SER A 178 -14.08 21.09 6.84
N GLU A 179 -15.27 20.93 7.44
CA GLU A 179 -15.46 20.77 8.89
C GLU A 179 -15.83 19.33 9.27
N LEU A 180 -15.54 18.39 8.37
CA LEU A 180 -15.79 16.95 8.49
C LEU A 180 -17.27 16.57 8.65
N ARG A 181 -18.19 17.47 8.29
CA ARG A 181 -19.63 17.22 8.38
C ARG A 181 -20.11 16.50 7.14
N VAL A 182 -20.99 15.52 7.33
CA VAL A 182 -21.61 14.80 6.21
C VAL A 182 -22.57 15.73 5.46
N ILE A 183 -22.27 15.96 4.18
CA ILE A 183 -23.02 16.86 3.32
C ILE A 183 -24.49 16.41 3.22
N GLY A 184 -25.42 17.35 3.33
CA GLY A 184 -26.86 17.05 3.28
C GLY A 184 -27.47 16.51 4.59
N THR A 185 -26.68 16.39 5.66
CA THR A 185 -27.16 15.95 6.98
C THR A 185 -26.83 16.98 8.07
N ARG A 186 -27.41 16.80 9.27
CA ARG A 186 -27.15 17.64 10.45
C ARG A 186 -26.65 16.79 11.60
N GLY A 187 -25.71 17.33 12.38
CA GLY A 187 -25.21 16.69 13.59
C GLY A 187 -24.33 15.45 13.37
N LEU A 188 -23.91 15.17 12.12
CA LEU A 188 -23.09 13.99 11.79
C LEU A 188 -21.73 14.41 11.22
N ARG A 189 -20.67 13.79 11.74
CA ARG A 189 -19.29 13.91 11.25
C ARG A 189 -18.66 12.54 11.11
N VAL A 190 -17.64 12.44 10.26
CA VAL A 190 -16.74 11.29 10.15
C VAL A 190 -15.32 11.76 10.44
N ALA A 191 -14.55 11.01 11.22
CA ALA A 191 -13.25 11.44 11.74
C ALA A 191 -12.23 10.29 11.81
N ASP A 192 -12.01 9.63 10.68
CA ASP A 192 -11.02 8.56 10.52
C ASP A 192 -10.30 8.67 9.15
N ALA A 193 -9.56 7.64 8.74
CA ALA A 193 -8.84 7.67 7.45
C ALA A 193 -9.75 7.75 6.20
N SER A 194 -11.05 7.47 6.33
CA SER A 194 -12.00 7.60 5.22
C SER A 194 -12.14 9.03 4.72
N VAL A 195 -11.88 10.03 5.57
CA VAL A 195 -12.06 11.45 5.24
C VAL A 195 -11.00 11.98 4.28
N MET A 196 -9.87 11.30 4.16
CA MET A 196 -8.76 11.75 3.32
C MET A 196 -9.21 11.84 1.86
N PRO A 197 -9.05 12.97 1.15
CA PRO A 197 -9.44 13.05 -0.27
C PRO A 197 -8.55 12.16 -1.17
N VAL A 198 -7.28 12.03 -0.79
CA VAL A 198 -6.28 11.15 -1.39
C VAL A 198 -5.43 10.60 -0.25
N ILE A 199 -4.99 9.35 -0.39
CA ILE A 199 -4.12 8.70 0.60
C ILE A 199 -2.85 9.54 0.82
N THR A 200 -2.44 9.70 2.07
CA THR A 200 -1.21 10.41 2.40
C THR A 200 0.01 9.55 2.07
N ASN A 201 1.11 10.20 1.67
CA ASN A 201 2.38 9.53 1.36
C ASN A 201 3.16 9.13 2.64
N ALA A 202 2.53 8.34 3.50
CA ALA A 202 3.05 7.89 4.80
C ALA A 202 2.21 6.72 5.36
N ASN A 203 2.68 6.09 6.43
CA ASN A 203 1.84 5.17 7.20
C ASN A 203 0.63 5.89 7.82
N LEU A 204 -0.56 5.30 7.74
CA LEU A 204 -1.81 6.02 8.03
C LEU A 204 -2.11 6.24 9.51
N ASN A 205 -1.34 5.66 10.43
CA ASN A 205 -1.58 5.84 11.86
C ASN A 205 -1.48 7.31 12.30
N ALA A 206 -0.36 7.97 12.00
CA ALA A 206 -0.13 9.37 12.34
C ALA A 206 -1.17 10.34 11.72
N PRO A 207 -1.47 10.30 10.41
CA PRO A 207 -2.47 11.19 9.83
C PRO A 207 -3.89 10.88 10.34
N THR A 208 -4.22 9.64 10.68
CA THR A 208 -5.52 9.30 11.29
C THR A 208 -5.66 9.88 12.70
N ILE A 209 -4.60 9.81 13.52
CA ILE A 209 -4.58 10.47 14.84
C ILE A 209 -4.77 11.99 14.68
N MET A 210 -4.05 12.61 13.74
CA MET A 210 -4.18 14.04 13.46
C MET A 210 -5.61 14.43 13.04
N ILE A 211 -6.26 13.62 12.20
CA ILE A 211 -7.68 13.82 11.83
C ILE A 211 -8.58 13.77 13.07
N GLY A 212 -8.34 12.81 13.97
CA GLY A 212 -9.06 12.70 15.25
C GLY A 212 -8.90 13.96 16.12
N GLU A 213 -7.67 14.42 16.31
CA GLU A 213 -7.37 15.66 17.06
C GLU A 213 -8.05 16.88 16.42
N ARG A 214 -7.98 16.99 15.09
CA ARG A 214 -8.63 18.08 14.36
C ARG A 214 -10.16 18.03 14.50
N ALA A 215 -10.75 16.84 14.46
CA ALA A 215 -12.18 16.67 14.65
C ALA A 215 -12.61 17.09 16.07
N ALA A 216 -11.81 16.75 17.09
CA ALA A 216 -12.07 17.16 18.47
C ALA A 216 -12.13 18.69 18.60
N ASP A 217 -11.20 19.41 17.98
CA ASP A 217 -11.20 20.88 17.97
C ASP A 217 -12.37 21.48 17.21
N LEU A 218 -12.74 20.92 16.05
CA LEU A 218 -13.93 21.35 15.29
C LEU A 218 -15.22 21.15 16.09
N ILE A 219 -15.33 20.04 16.83
CA ILE A 219 -16.46 19.77 17.72
C ILE A 219 -16.49 20.80 18.86
N LYS A 220 -15.38 21.00 19.57
CA LYS A 220 -15.29 22.02 20.63
C LYS A 220 -15.68 23.40 20.12
N ALA A 221 -15.15 23.83 18.97
CA ALA A 221 -15.45 25.13 18.38
C ALA A 221 -16.92 25.30 17.96
N SER A 222 -17.64 24.19 17.69
CA SER A 222 -19.06 24.23 17.32
C SER A 222 -19.99 24.31 18.53
N TRP A 223 -19.58 23.72 19.66
CA TRP A 223 -20.47 23.47 20.80
C TRP A 223 -20.09 24.23 22.07
N LEU A 224 -18.82 24.59 22.23
CA LEU A 224 -18.38 25.38 23.37
C LEU A 224 -18.54 26.88 23.06
N PRO A 225 -18.94 27.69 24.06
CA PRO A 225 -18.89 29.14 23.95
C PRO A 225 -17.48 29.58 23.57
N ARG A 226 -17.37 30.54 22.64
CA ARG A 226 -16.10 31.24 22.44
C ARG A 226 -15.90 32.15 23.65
N PHE A 227 -14.85 31.88 24.43
CA PHE A 227 -14.38 32.78 25.48
C PHE A 227 -13.67 33.98 24.88
#